data_AF-A0A516GT05-F1
#
_entry.id   AF-A0A516GT05-F1
#
_cell.length_a   1.000
_cell.length_b   1.000
_cell.length_c   1.000
_cell.angle_alpha   90.00
_cell.angle_beta   90.00
_cell.angle_gamma   90.00
#
_symmetry.space_group_name_H-M   'P 1'
#
loop_
_entity.id
_entity.type
_entity.pdbx_description
1 polymer ?
#
loop_
_entity_poly.entity_id
_entity_poly.type
_entity_poly.pdbx_seq_one_letter_code
_entity_poly.pdbx_strand_id
1 'polypeptide(L)'
;MNDVAEAFKSEHTLNEPNLNILSESNSPNQKYTYYEYQFDNGGFGYSRVFWSVIENKENKNDLKEGLIPSGYKIVEWNDENELILETWKPYYETKTTYELKDKTEFNGIKINITK
;
A
#
# COMPACT_ATOMS: atom_id res chain seq x y z
N MET A 1 -26.54 17.68 11.07
CA MET A 1 -26.94 16.34 10.61
C MET A 1 -25.66 15.57 10.41
N ASN A 2 -25.44 14.62 11.31
CA ASN A 2 -24.15 14.08 11.70
C ASN A 2 -24.14 12.57 11.46
N ASP A 3 -24.52 12.16 10.24
CA ASP A 3 -24.76 10.76 9.87
C ASP A 3 -24.45 10.60 8.38
N VAL A 4 -23.22 10.18 8.06
CA VAL A 4 -22.79 9.47 6.82
C VAL A 4 -21.26 9.24 6.80
N ALA A 5 -20.51 9.73 7.79
CA ALA A 5 -19.06 9.57 7.87
C ALA A 5 -18.59 8.79 9.10
N GLU A 6 -19.36 7.81 9.57
CA GLU A 6 -18.77 6.61 10.17
C GLU A 6 -18.14 5.75 9.06
N ALA A 7 -17.34 6.39 8.19
CA ALA A 7 -16.39 5.69 7.35
C ALA A 7 -15.50 4.95 8.33
N PHE A 8 -15.69 3.64 8.40
CA PHE A 8 -14.93 2.70 9.21
C PHE A 8 -13.49 3.18 9.26
N LYS A 9 -13.05 3.54 10.47
CA LYS A 9 -11.68 3.99 10.76
C LYS A 9 -10.76 2.77 10.77
N SER A 10 -10.76 1.98 9.69
CA SER A 10 -9.93 0.80 9.61
C SER A 10 -8.47 1.25 9.72
N GLU A 11 -7.77 0.73 10.72
CA GLU A 11 -6.38 1.10 10.95
C GLU A 11 -5.49 0.34 9.96
N HIS A 12 -4.55 1.04 9.32
CA HIS A 12 -3.58 0.41 8.42
C HIS A 12 -2.51 -0.33 9.24
N THR A 13 -2.89 -1.46 9.81
CA THR A 13 -2.02 -2.31 10.64
C THR A 13 -2.30 -3.78 10.38
N LEU A 14 -1.27 -4.62 10.37
CA LEU A 14 -1.39 -6.07 10.15
C LEU A 14 -2.30 -6.78 11.17
N ASN A 15 -2.52 -6.16 12.33
CA ASN A 15 -3.37 -6.70 13.39
C ASN A 15 -4.83 -6.26 13.29
N GLU A 16 -5.21 -5.45 12.30
CA GLU A 16 -6.59 -5.00 12.12
C GLU A 16 -7.48 -6.19 11.70
N PRO A 17 -8.48 -6.60 12.51
CA PRO A 17 -9.29 -7.79 12.23
C PRO A 17 -10.01 -7.77 10.88
N ASN A 18 -10.33 -6.60 10.33
CA ASN A 18 -11.02 -6.49 9.04
C ASN A 18 -10.06 -6.38 7.85
N LEU A 19 -8.75 -6.49 8.08
CA LEU A 19 -7.75 -6.42 7.04
C LEU A 19 -7.62 -7.77 6.34
N ASN A 20 -7.76 -7.75 5.02
CA ASN A 20 -7.57 -8.92 4.17
C ASN A 20 -6.34 -8.71 3.30
N ILE A 21 -5.28 -9.48 3.56
CA ILE A 21 -4.08 -9.53 2.71
C ILE A 21 -4.43 -10.26 1.42
N LEU A 22 -4.22 -9.58 0.29
CA LEU A 22 -4.40 -10.13 -1.06
C LEU A 22 -3.09 -10.73 -1.58
N SER A 23 -1.96 -10.07 -1.29
CA SER A 23 -0.63 -10.51 -1.68
C SER A 23 0.41 -9.92 -0.74
N GLU A 24 1.50 -10.63 -0.52
CA GLU A 24 2.67 -10.14 0.20
C GLU A 24 3.95 -10.72 -0.41
N SER A 25 5.05 -9.98 -0.33
CA SER A 25 6.35 -10.52 -0.74
C SER A 25 7.51 -9.80 -0.05
N ASN A 26 8.49 -10.60 0.33
CA ASN A 26 9.74 -10.13 0.93
C ASN A 26 10.69 -9.63 -0.15
N SER A 27 11.45 -8.57 0.16
CA SER A 27 12.58 -8.16 -0.66
C SER A 27 13.63 -9.28 -0.72
N PRO A 28 14.47 -9.35 -1.77
CA PRO A 28 15.51 -10.38 -1.89
C PRO A 28 16.45 -10.47 -0.68
N ASN A 29 16.78 -9.33 -0.09
CA ASN A 29 17.59 -9.20 1.13
C ASN A 29 16.80 -9.37 2.43
N GLN A 30 15.48 -9.65 2.35
CA GLN A 30 14.56 -9.88 3.46
C GLN A 30 14.43 -8.71 4.44
N LYS A 31 14.91 -7.52 4.08
CA LYS A 31 14.85 -6.33 4.92
C LYS A 31 13.47 -5.68 4.90
N TYR A 32 12.69 -5.86 3.84
CA TYR A 32 11.38 -5.25 3.67
C TYR A 32 10.36 -6.27 3.19
N THR A 33 9.09 -6.02 3.50
CA THR A 33 7.95 -6.75 2.93
C THR A 33 6.96 -5.75 2.37
N TYR A 34 6.48 -6.01 1.16
CA TYR A 34 5.30 -5.31 0.67
C TYR A 34 4.03 -6.12 0.94
N TYR A 35 2.93 -5.41 1.09
CA TYR A 35 1.60 -5.94 1.28
C TYR A 35 0.64 -5.26 0.31
N GLU A 36 -0.14 -6.05 -0.40
CA GLU A 36 -1.37 -5.65 -1.07
C GLU A 36 -2.54 -6.12 -0.23
N TYR A 37 -3.46 -5.21 0.11
CA TYR A 37 -4.53 -5.52 1.03
C TYR A 37 -5.75 -4.65 0.82
N GLN A 38 -6.86 -5.08 1.39
CA GLN A 38 -8.12 -4.36 1.43
C GLN A 38 -8.77 -4.53 2.79
N PHE A 39 -9.73 -3.67 3.12
CA PHE A 39 -10.57 -3.86 4.29
C PHE A 39 -11.90 -4.49 3.89
N ASP A 40 -12.31 -5.52 4.62
CA ASP A 40 -13.65 -6.10 4.51
C ASP A 40 -14.62 -5.25 5.33
N ASN A 41 -15.28 -4.31 4.65
CA ASN A 41 -16.23 -3.38 5.27
C ASN A 41 -17.70 -3.78 5.00
N GLY A 42 -17.96 -5.05 4.64
CA GLY A 42 -19.30 -5.57 4.36
C GLY A 42 -19.89 -5.18 2.99
N GLY A 43 -21.23 -5.20 2.89
CA GLY A 43 -22.00 -5.25 1.62
C GLY A 43 -22.00 -4.01 0.71
N PHE A 44 -21.21 -2.99 1.01
CA PHE A 44 -21.02 -1.84 0.11
C PHE A 44 -19.79 -2.11 -0.75
N GLY A 45 -20.05 -2.74 -1.89
CA GLY A 45 -19.04 -3.14 -2.87
C GLY A 45 -18.05 -2.02 -3.23
N TYR A 46 -16.87 -2.48 -3.66
CA TYR A 46 -15.63 -1.74 -3.93
C TYR A 46 -14.78 -1.46 -2.69
N SER A 47 -14.29 -2.52 -2.04
CA SER A 47 -13.16 -2.40 -1.12
C SER A 47 -11.98 -1.81 -1.89
N ARG A 48 -11.55 -0.63 -1.46
CA ARG A 48 -10.33 0.01 -1.96
C ARG A 48 -9.15 -0.89 -1.66
N VAL A 49 -8.33 -1.14 -2.69
CA VAL A 49 -7.05 -1.85 -2.53
C VAL A 49 -5.97 -0.85 -2.16
N PHE A 50 -5.10 -1.26 -1.25
CA PHE A 50 -3.97 -0.50 -0.77
C PHE A 50 -2.69 -1.31 -0.94
N TRP A 51 -1.59 -0.60 -1.13
CA TRP A 51 -0.25 -1.17 -1.13
C TRP A 51 0.58 -0.50 -0.06
N SER A 52 1.36 -1.26 0.68
CA SER A 52 2.28 -0.72 1.67
C SER A 52 3.57 -1.51 1.66
N VAL A 53 4.69 -0.86 1.96
CA VAL A 53 5.99 -1.50 2.11
C VAL A 53 6.61 -1.07 3.43
N ILE A 54 6.94 -2.04 4.27
CA ILE A 54 7.46 -1.81 5.62
C ILE A 54 8.73 -2.64 5.85
N GLU A 55 9.56 -2.17 6.77
CA GLU A 55 10.78 -2.87 7.16
C GLU A 55 10.46 -4.05 8.06
N ASN A 56 11.11 -5.19 7.80
CA ASN A 56 11.01 -6.41 8.59
C ASN A 56 11.78 -6.20 9.91
N LYS A 57 11.11 -5.61 10.89
CA LYS A 57 11.58 -5.47 12.28
C LYS A 57 10.58 -6.12 13.21
N GLU A 58 11.09 -6.74 14.28
CA GLU A 58 10.23 -7.22 15.37
C GLU A 58 9.35 -6.06 15.85
N ASN A 59 8.02 -6.26 15.81
CA ASN A 59 6.97 -5.32 16.23
C ASN A 59 6.57 -4.21 15.23
N LYS A 60 7.05 -4.22 13.98
CA LYS A 60 6.47 -3.33 12.94
C LYS A 60 5.28 -3.99 12.25
N ASN A 61 4.09 -3.60 12.69
CA ASN A 61 2.82 -3.99 12.08
C ASN A 61 2.11 -2.81 11.39
N ASP A 62 2.63 -1.59 11.53
CA ASP A 62 2.01 -0.38 11.01
C ASP A 62 2.26 -0.26 9.50
N LEU A 63 1.23 -0.56 8.70
CA LEU A 63 1.23 -0.43 7.25
C LEU A 63 1.08 1.03 6.81
N LYS A 64 0.53 1.90 7.68
CA LYS A 64 0.30 3.31 7.39
C LYS A 64 1.60 4.05 7.08
N GLU A 65 2.66 3.78 7.84
CA GLU A 65 3.97 4.39 7.61
C GLU A 65 4.56 4.00 6.24
N GLY A 66 4.22 2.81 5.75
CA GLY A 66 4.68 2.26 4.48
C GLY A 66 3.74 2.50 3.30
N LEU A 67 2.67 3.28 3.47
CA LEU A 67 1.59 3.36 2.50
C LEU A 67 2.06 3.99 1.18
N ILE A 68 1.93 3.22 0.09
CA ILE A 68 2.20 3.73 -1.25
C ILE A 68 1.09 4.72 -1.62
N PRO A 69 1.44 5.92 -2.13
CA PRO A 69 0.46 6.91 -2.53
C PRO A 69 -0.52 6.36 -3.56
N SER A 70 -1.79 6.74 -3.42
CA SER A 70 -2.81 6.45 -4.43
C SER A 70 -2.33 6.93 -5.79
N GLY A 71 -2.47 6.08 -6.80
CA GLY A 71 -1.93 6.36 -8.12
C GLY A 71 -0.82 5.42 -8.58
N TYR A 72 -0.38 4.54 -7.69
CA TYR A 72 0.64 3.53 -7.95
C TYR A 72 0.19 2.20 -7.36
N LYS A 73 0.63 1.11 -7.97
CA LYS A 73 0.55 -0.23 -7.40
C LYS A 73 1.95 -0.85 -7.38
N ILE A 74 2.19 -1.74 -6.42
CA ILE A 74 3.42 -2.54 -6.40
C ILE A 74 3.24 -3.70 -7.37
N VAL A 75 4.25 -3.93 -8.22
CA VAL A 75 4.28 -5.09 -9.12
C VAL A 75 5.06 -6.21 -8.45
N GLU A 76 6.33 -5.95 -8.11
CA GLU A 76 7.24 -6.94 -7.54
C GLU A 76 8.50 -6.29 -6.98
N TRP A 77 9.35 -7.11 -6.37
CA TRP A 77 10.76 -6.78 -6.12
C TRP A 77 11.62 -7.24 -7.28
N ASN A 78 12.60 -6.44 -7.69
CA ASN A 78 13.66 -6.93 -8.59
C ASN A 78 14.82 -7.57 -7.81
N ASP A 79 15.74 -8.24 -8.52
CA ASP A 79 16.93 -8.87 -7.94
C ASP A 79 17.87 -7.89 -7.21
N GLU A 80 17.79 -6.59 -7.51
CA GLU A 80 18.60 -5.52 -6.91
C GLU A 80 17.99 -4.94 -5.62
N ASN A 81 16.87 -5.49 -5.13
CA ASN A 81 16.10 -4.99 -3.97
C ASN A 81 15.41 -3.64 -4.21
N GLU A 82 15.10 -3.33 -5.46
CA GLU A 82 14.27 -2.20 -5.83
C GLU A 82 12.81 -2.63 -5.94
N LEU A 83 11.92 -1.77 -5.49
CA LEU A 83 10.48 -1.98 -5.58
C LEU A 83 9.99 -1.47 -6.92
N ILE A 84 9.46 -2.36 -7.76
CA ILE A 84 8.88 -2.01 -9.04
C ILE A 84 7.45 -1.54 -8.82
N LEU A 85 7.16 -0.30 -9.21
CA LEU A 85 5.86 0.34 -9.11
C LEU A 85 5.32 0.62 -10.50
N GLU A 86 4.04 0.37 -10.73
CA GLU A 86 3.36 0.77 -11.98
C GLU A 86 2.39 1.92 -11.70
N THR A 87 2.29 2.87 -12.63
CA THR A 87 1.25 3.90 -12.54
C THR A 87 -0.13 3.27 -12.65
N TRP A 88 -0.97 3.53 -11.66
CA TRP A 88 -2.31 2.96 -11.58
C TRP A 88 -3.33 4.06 -11.34
N LYS A 89 -4.39 4.11 -12.15
CA LYS A 89 -5.47 5.08 -11.95
C LYS A 89 -6.65 4.38 -11.29
N PRO A 90 -6.79 4.43 -9.95
CA PRO A 90 -7.94 3.86 -9.28
C PRO A 90 -9.23 4.57 -9.75
N TYR A 91 -10.27 3.79 -10.08
CA TYR A 91 -11.54 4.31 -10.58
C TYR A 91 -12.28 5.23 -9.58
N TYR A 92 -11.89 5.17 -8.30
CA TYR A 92 -12.51 5.87 -7.18
C TYR A 92 -11.86 7.22 -6.84
N GLU A 93 -10.72 7.60 -7.45
CA GLU A 93 -10.01 8.84 -7.15
C GLU A 93 -9.81 9.70 -8.41
N THR A 94 -10.47 10.86 -8.46
CA THR A 94 -10.49 11.75 -9.64
C THR A 94 -9.50 12.91 -9.54
N LYS A 95 -8.89 13.16 -8.36
CA LYS A 95 -8.02 14.31 -8.09
C LYS A 95 -6.92 14.00 -7.07
N THR A 96 -6.01 13.09 -7.40
CA THR A 96 -4.85 12.81 -6.55
C THR A 96 -3.56 13.22 -7.23
N THR A 97 -2.73 13.95 -6.49
CA THR A 97 -1.39 14.35 -6.90
C THR A 97 -0.48 13.15 -6.73
N TYR A 98 0.15 12.70 -7.81
CA TYR A 98 1.00 11.51 -7.83
C TYR A 98 2.39 11.85 -7.24
N GLU A 99 2.53 11.72 -5.91
CA GLU A 99 3.68 12.23 -5.13
C GLU A 99 5.02 11.48 -5.33
N LEU A 100 5.03 10.40 -6.13
CA LEU A 100 6.24 9.65 -6.45
C LEU A 100 6.81 9.97 -7.83
N LYS A 101 6.17 10.84 -8.62
CA LYS A 101 6.66 11.19 -9.94
C LYS A 101 8.09 11.77 -9.84
N ASP A 102 9.00 11.20 -10.62
CA ASP A 102 10.44 11.55 -10.65
C ASP A 102 11.22 11.19 -9.36
N LYS A 103 10.63 10.44 -8.42
CA LYS A 103 11.34 9.89 -7.27
C LYS A 103 12.02 8.57 -7.61
N THR A 104 13.20 8.37 -7.03
CA THR A 104 13.97 7.12 -7.10
C THR A 104 14.02 6.39 -5.76
N GLU A 105 13.45 6.97 -4.70
CA GLU A 105 13.39 6.38 -3.37
C GLU A 105 12.06 6.70 -2.66
N PHE A 106 11.58 5.75 -1.86
CA PHE A 106 10.46 5.90 -0.94
C PHE A 106 10.81 5.20 0.38
N ASN A 107 10.77 5.92 1.51
CA ASN A 107 11.09 5.36 2.84
C ASN A 107 12.42 4.61 2.92
N GLY A 108 13.46 5.09 2.21
CA GLY A 108 14.77 4.43 2.16
C GLY A 108 14.84 3.19 1.26
N ILE A 109 13.79 2.93 0.49
CA ILE A 109 13.70 1.84 -0.48
C ILE A 109 13.84 2.45 -1.87
N LYS A 110 14.74 1.93 -2.69
CA LYS A 110 14.83 2.32 -4.10
C LYS A 110 13.56 1.88 -4.83
N ILE A 111 12.99 2.80 -5.61
CA ILE A 111 11.79 2.53 -6.40
C ILE A 111 12.08 2.72 -7.88
N ASN A 112 11.46 1.87 -8.70
CA ASN A 112 11.48 2.01 -10.15
C ASN A 112 10.03 2.11 -10.63
N ILE A 113 9.67 3.26 -11.19
CA ILE A 113 8.31 3.54 -11.61
C ILE A 113 8.18 3.27 -13.11
N THR A 114 7.47 2.20 -13.45
CA THR A 114 7.08 1.86 -14.81
C THR A 114 5.76 2.55 -15.18
N LYS A 115 5.58 2.77 -16.48
CA LYS A 115 4.37 3.38 -17.03
C LYS A 115 3.28 2.35 -17.23
#